data_AF-A0A3P7Z1A3-F1
#
_entry.id   AF-A0A3P7Z1A3-F1
#
_cell.length_a   1.000
_cell.length_b   1.000
_cell.length_c   1.000
_cell.angle_alpha   90.00
_cell.angle_beta   90.00
_cell.angle_gamma   90.00
#
_symmetry.space_group_name_H-M   'P 1'
#
loop_
_entity.id
_entity.type
_entity.pdbx_description
1 polymer ?
#
loop_
_entity_poly.entity_id
_entity_poly.type
_entity_poly.pdbx_seq_one_letter_code
_entity_poly.pdbx_strand_id
1 'polypeptide(L)'
;MILSKSSYFHRFVRLDDVTGKVLLYRRYFTVDSTGAIFVNRDGDLFAHALQFMRDGKRTALPQNTELLRQLIVRELNSPMET
;
A
#
# COMPACT_ATOMS: atom_id res chain seq x y z
N MET A 1 16.69 -1.80 6.13
CA MET A 1 15.23 -1.59 6.28
C MET A 1 14.57 -2.45 5.20
N ILE A 2 14.00 -3.59 5.56
CA ILE A 2 13.31 -4.45 4.57
C ILE A 2 11.91 -3.85 4.39
N LEU A 3 11.75 -2.98 3.40
CA LEU A 3 10.42 -2.60 2.92
C LEU A 3 9.83 -3.86 2.29
N SER A 4 8.81 -4.46 2.91
CA SER A 4 8.10 -5.54 2.23
C SER A 4 7.60 -4.98 0.89
N LYS A 5 7.90 -5.67 -0.20
CA LYS A 5 7.55 -5.21 -1.54
C LYS A 5 6.03 -5.28 -1.68
N SER A 6 5.34 -4.18 -1.46
CA SER A 6 3.89 -4.12 -1.73
C SER A 6 3.65 -4.37 -3.21
N SER A 7 2.91 -5.44 -3.52
CA SER A 7 2.52 -5.81 -4.89
C SER A 7 1.63 -4.74 -5.53
N TYR A 8 0.86 -4.00 -4.72
CA TYR A 8 0.02 -2.90 -5.18
C TYR A 8 0.87 -1.72 -5.67
N PHE A 9 1.75 -1.19 -4.81
CA PHE A 9 2.57 -0.03 -5.15
C PHE A 9 3.59 -0.33 -6.27
N HIS A 10 4.15 -1.54 -6.33
CA HIS A 10 5.09 -1.94 -7.40
C HIS A 10 4.54 -1.82 -8.83
N ARG A 11 3.21 -1.75 -8.99
CA ARG A 11 2.56 -1.54 -10.30
C ARG A 11 2.75 -0.13 -10.83
N PHE A 12 2.90 0.87 -9.96
CA PHE A 12 2.91 2.26 -10.38
C PHE A 12 4.00 3.14 -9.74
N VAL A 13 4.61 2.72 -8.64
CA VAL A 13 5.71 3.43 -7.97
C VAL A 13 6.82 2.47 -7.56
N ARG A 14 8.06 2.86 -7.85
CA ARG A 14 9.27 2.16 -7.39
C ARG A 14 10.34 3.15 -7.00
N LEU A 15 11.21 2.76 -6.07
CA LEU A 15 12.47 3.43 -5.83
C LEU A 15 13.52 2.76 -6.71
N ASP A 16 14.29 3.57 -7.43
CA ASP A 16 15.48 3.11 -8.13
C ASP A 16 16.63 3.01 -7.13
N ASP A 17 17.08 1.80 -6.84
CA ASP A 17 18.07 1.54 -5.79
C ASP A 17 19.47 2.11 -6.14
N VAL A 18 19.71 2.43 -7.41
CA VAL A 18 20.99 2.98 -7.89
C VAL A 18 21.02 4.51 -7.76
N THR A 19 19.97 5.19 -8.21
CA THR A 19 19.92 6.66 -8.27
C THR A 19 19.13 7.31 -7.14
N GLY A 20 18.38 6.52 -6.35
CA GLY A 20 17.48 7.01 -5.31
C GLY A 20 16.23 7.73 -5.84
N LYS A 21 16.04 7.78 -7.17
CA LYS A 21 14.88 8.43 -7.79
C LYS A 21 13.64 7.57 -7.60
N VAL A 22 12.48 8.19 -7.44
CA VAL A 22 11.20 7.49 -7.53
C VAL A 22 10.72 7.46 -8.98
N LEU A 23 10.46 6.26 -9.47
CA LEU A 23 9.92 5.98 -10.79
C LEU A 23 8.40 5.84 -10.68
N LEU A 24 7.68 6.61 -11.49
CA LEU A 24 6.23 6.57 -11.57
C LEU A 24 5.78 6.05 -12.95
N TYR A 25 5.10 4.91 -12.98
CA TYR A 25 4.56 4.32 -14.20
C TYR A 25 3.16 4.86 -14.50
N ARG A 26 3.11 6.03 -15.14
CA ARG A 26 1.87 6.82 -15.38
C ARG A 26 0.72 6.07 -16.07
N ARG A 27 0.99 4.95 -16.76
CA ARG A 27 -0.04 4.12 -17.40
C ARG A 27 -0.95 3.40 -16.38
N TYR A 28 -0.51 3.26 -15.14
CA TYR A 28 -1.19 2.43 -14.13
C TYR A 28 -1.93 3.23 -13.06
N PHE A 29 -2.05 4.55 -13.24
CA PHE A 29 -2.79 5.42 -12.32
C PHE A 29 -3.34 6.66 -13.01
N THR A 30 -4.36 7.25 -12.39
CA THR A 30 -4.91 8.55 -12.78
C THR A 30 -4.39 9.60 -11.80
N VAL A 31 -4.19 10.83 -12.30
CA VAL A 31 -3.89 11.99 -11.45
C VAL A 31 -5.02 13.00 -11.53
N ASP A 32 -5.29 13.68 -10.42
CA ASP A 32 -6.18 14.82 -10.40
C ASP A 32 -5.46 16.11 -10.86
N SER A 33 -6.19 17.23 -10.83
CA SER A 33 -5.65 18.55 -11.22
C SER A 33 -4.53 19.06 -10.31
N THR A 34 -4.38 18.51 -9.11
CA THR A 34 -3.30 18.84 -8.16
C THR A 34 -2.07 17.95 -8.34
N GLY A 35 -2.16 16.92 -9.18
CA GLY A 35 -1.12 15.91 -9.37
C GLY A 35 -1.19 14.76 -8.38
N ALA A 36 -2.24 14.67 -7.55
CA ALA A 36 -2.42 13.56 -6.63
C ALA A 36 -2.86 12.30 -7.36
N ILE A 37 -2.30 11.16 -6.96
CA ILE A 37 -2.64 9.85 -7.53
C ILE A 37 -3.98 9.39 -6.99
N PHE A 38 -4.94 9.11 -7.87
CA PHE A 38 -6.22 8.54 -7.48
C PHE A 38 -6.09 7.06 -7.12
N VAL A 39 -6.52 6.71 -5.91
CA VAL A 39 -6.52 5.34 -5.38
C VAL A 39 -7.97 4.93 -5.13
N ASN A 40 -8.50 4.03 -5.94
CA ASN A 40 -9.85 3.48 -5.75
C ASN A 40 -9.87 2.38 -4.67
N ARG A 41 -9.65 2.78 -3.42
CA ARG A 41 -9.67 1.93 -2.22
C ARG A 41 -10.32 2.69 -1.06
N ASP A 42 -10.72 1.93 -0.04
CA ASP A 42 -11.16 2.48 1.23
C ASP A 42 -10.02 3.28 1.87
N GLY A 43 -10.27 4.57 2.11
CA GLY A 43 -9.26 5.50 2.61
C GLY A 43 -8.83 5.22 4.05
N ASP A 44 -9.74 4.77 4.90
CA ASP A 44 -9.47 4.52 6.32
C ASP A 44 -8.62 3.26 6.48
N LEU A 45 -8.96 2.19 5.76
CA LEU A 45 -8.12 0.99 5.71
C LEU A 45 -6.75 1.28 5.08
N PHE A 46 -6.73 2.08 4.01
CA PHE A 46 -5.49 2.41 3.31
C PHE A 46 -4.54 3.25 4.18
N ALA A 47 -5.07 4.14 5.01
CA ALA A 47 -4.28 4.91 5.97
C ALA A 47 -3.50 4.01 6.94
N HIS A 48 -4.13 2.93 7.44
CA HIS A 48 -3.44 1.95 8.29
C HIS A 48 -2.35 1.17 7.53
N ALA A 49 -2.60 0.80 6.27
CA ALA A 49 -1.58 0.17 5.44
C ALA A 49 -0.37 1.10 5.19
N LEU A 50 -0.62 2.38 4.92
CA LEU A 50 0.44 3.39 4.77
C LEU A 50 1.22 3.60 6.05
N GLN A 51 0.54 3.65 7.20
CA GLN A 51 1.21 3.76 8.50
C GLN A 51 2.09 2.52 8.75
N PHE A 52 1.62 1.33 8.39
CA PHE A 52 2.41 0.11 8.46
C PHE A 52 3.67 0.17 7.59
N MET A 53 3.57 0.67 6.37
CA MET A 53 4.74 0.84 5.51
C MET A 53 5.75 1.87 6.05
N ARG A 54 5.30 2.83 6.87
CA ARG A 54 6.15 3.86 7.50
C ARG A 54 6.86 3.35 8.75
N ASP A 55 6.11 2.72 9.66
CA ASP A 55 6.62 2.37 11.00
C ASP A 55 7.01 0.89 11.13
N GLY A 56 6.64 0.06 10.15
CA GLY A 56 6.86 -1.38 10.15
C GLY A 56 6.22 -2.06 11.37
N LYS A 57 7.01 -2.87 12.09
CA LYS A 57 6.52 -3.59 13.28
C LYS A 57 6.12 -2.68 14.45
N ARG A 58 6.45 -1.38 14.42
CA ARG A 58 6.09 -0.41 15.47
C ARG A 58 4.73 0.24 15.25
N THR A 59 4.04 -0.13 14.18
CA THR A 59 2.73 0.44 13.82
C THR A 59 1.69 0.11 14.88
N ALA A 60 1.03 1.15 15.38
CA ALA A 60 -0.12 0.99 16.25
C ALA A 60 -1.27 0.33 15.48
N LEU A 61 -1.80 -0.76 16.03
CA LEU A 61 -2.99 -1.41 15.48
C LEU A 61 -4.24 -0.60 15.86
N PRO A 62 -5.26 -0.56 14.98
CA PRO A 62 -6.53 0.02 15.36
C PRO A 62 -7.17 -0.76 16.51
N GLN A 63 -7.81 -0.03 17.43
CA GLN A 63 -8.55 -0.63 18.55
C GLN A 63 -9.90 -1.22 18.12
N ASN A 64 -10.46 -0.73 17.01
CA ASN A 64 -11.70 -1.23 16.45
C ASN A 64 -11.47 -2.63 15.84
N THR A 65 -12.16 -3.63 16.39
CA THR A 65 -12.03 -5.04 16.01
C THR A 65 -12.50 -5.32 14.58
N GLU A 66 -13.53 -4.63 14.09
CA GLU A 66 -14.02 -4.79 12.73
C GLU A 66 -13.02 -4.24 11.71
N LEU A 67 -12.41 -3.08 12.02
CA LEU A 67 -11.36 -2.51 11.18
C LEU A 67 -10.12 -3.43 11.13
N LEU A 68 -9.72 -3.97 12.29
CA LEU A 68 -8.63 -4.94 12.38
C LEU A 68 -8.91 -6.20 11.56
N ARG A 69 -10.15 -6.71 11.61
CA ARG A 69 -10.58 -7.86 10.81
C ARG A 69 -10.43 -7.59 9.31
N GLN A 70 -10.86 -6.41 8.86
CA GLN A 70 -10.75 -6.04 7.44
C GLN A 70 -9.30 -5.90 6.96
N LEU A 71 -8.38 -5.48 7.83
CA LEU A 71 -6.95 -5.42 7.53
C LEU A 71 -6.31 -6.82 7.40
N ILE A 72 -6.79 -7.81 8.14
CA ILE A 72 -6.25 -9.19 8.15
C ILE A 72 -6.83 -10.02 6.99
N VAL A 73 -8.12 -9.84 6.67
CA VAL A 73 -8.90 -10.76 5.83
C VAL A 73 -8.53 -10.74 4.34
N ARG A 74 -7.76 -9.77 3.86
CA ARG A 74 -7.34 -9.73 2.44
C ARG A 74 -6.16 -10.62 2.08
N GLU A 75 -5.38 -11.14 3.03
CA GLU A 75 -4.31 -12.10 2.72
C GLU A 75 -4.69 -13.57 2.85
N LEU A 76 -5.85 -13.89 3.45
CA LEU A 76 -6.30 -15.28 3.63
C LEU A 76 -7.28 -15.76 2.56
N ASN A 77 -7.69 -14.89 1.62
CA ASN A 77 -8.63 -15.22 0.54
C ASN A 77 -8.02 -15.15 -0.87
N SER A 78 -6.69 -15.02 -1.00
CA SER A 78 -6.05 -15.40 -2.26
C SER A 78 -6.09 -16.92 -2.33
N PRO A 79 -6.78 -17.55 -3.30
CA PRO A 79 -6.59 -18.97 -3.53
C PRO A 79 -5.10 -19.20 -3.78
N MET A 80 -4.51 -20.15 -3.06
CA MET A 80 -3.26 -20.75 -3.46
C MET A 80 -3.46 -21.25 -4.89
N GLU A 81 -2.88 -20.54 -5.87
CA GLU A 81 -2.78 -21.05 -7.23
C GLU A 81 -1.97 -22.36 -7.14
N THR A 82 -2.66 -23.46 -7.48
CA THR A 82 -2.13 -24.81 -7.69
C THR A 82 -1.30 -24.88 -8.96
#